data_AF-A0A965A9W7-F1
#
_entry.id   AF-A0A965A9W7-F1
#
_cell.length_a   1.000
_cell.length_b   1.000
_cell.length_c   1.000
_cell.angle_alpha   90.00
_cell.angle_beta   90.00
_cell.angle_gamma   90.00
#
_symmetry.space_group_name_H-M   'P 1'
#
loop_
_entity.id
_entity.type
_entity.pdbx_description
1 polymer ?
#
loop_
_entity_poly.entity_id
_entity_poly.type
_entity_poly.pdbx_seq_one_letter_code
_entity_poly.pdbx_strand_id
1 'polypeptide(L)'
;MKINTPLVWVPLRYGAIASIIAFALVVVLYFGGRHPFLIPMYADFRIFLFGLFLFFSLKEFRDQYKQGVLYFFQGMVASYVFLLSFALLSASFIWVFAATNDEFVKEFIRLFIEQASTIPMEDIERVGKDNFERNLAGVSNTNAFEMAKNYFRQSLLIGFFISIIVTIILRKQPKQ
;
A
#
# COMPACT_ATOMS: atom_id res chain seq x y z
N MET A 1 -19.38 17.95 9.94
CA MET A 1 -18.35 18.83 9.34
C MET A 1 -18.31 18.54 7.84
N LYS A 2 -18.79 19.46 6.97
CA LYS A 2 -18.79 19.23 5.51
C LYS A 2 -17.35 19.35 5.00
N ILE A 3 -16.76 18.23 4.57
CA ILE A 3 -15.45 18.21 3.91
C ILE A 3 -15.64 18.78 2.50
N ASN A 4 -15.64 20.10 2.37
CA ASN A 4 -15.98 20.78 1.11
C ASN A 4 -14.76 21.31 0.35
N THR A 5 -13.54 20.94 0.77
CA THR A 5 -12.30 21.35 0.11
C THR A 5 -11.89 20.31 -0.94
N PRO A 6 -11.72 20.69 -2.23
CA PRO A 6 -11.21 19.80 -3.28
C PRO A 6 -9.88 19.13 -2.97
N LEU A 7 -9.10 19.74 -2.08
CA LEU A 7 -7.84 19.19 -1.57
C LEU A 7 -8.03 17.88 -0.78
N VAL A 8 -9.22 17.62 -0.26
CA VAL A 8 -9.51 16.45 0.59
C VAL A 8 -10.44 15.46 -0.11
N TRP A 9 -11.54 15.93 -0.71
CA TRP A 9 -12.53 15.00 -1.26
C TRP A 9 -12.07 14.34 -2.57
N VAL A 10 -11.30 15.05 -3.43
CA VAL A 10 -10.76 14.45 -4.67
C VAL A 10 -9.82 13.30 -4.31
N PRO A 11 -8.77 13.49 -3.48
CA PRO A 11 -7.88 12.39 -3.12
C PRO A 11 -8.56 11.26 -2.36
N LEU A 12 -9.55 11.57 -1.51
CA LEU A 12 -10.34 10.57 -0.81
C LEU A 12 -11.12 9.67 -1.79
N ARG A 13 -11.76 10.25 -2.82
CA ARG A 13 -12.48 9.47 -3.85
C ARG A 13 -11.53 8.55 -4.61
N TYR A 14 -10.39 9.07 -5.07
CA TYR A 14 -9.40 8.25 -5.77
C TYR A 14 -8.79 7.16 -4.88
N GLY A 15 -8.53 7.47 -3.61
CA GLY A 15 -8.02 6.50 -2.63
C GLY A 15 -9.01 5.36 -2.36
N ALA A 16 -10.31 5.67 -2.30
CA ALA A 16 -11.36 4.67 -2.17
C ALA A 16 -11.51 3.79 -3.42
N ILE A 17 -11.45 4.37 -4.62
CA ILE A 17 -11.49 3.58 -5.86
C ILE A 17 -10.27 2.66 -5.95
N ALA A 18 -9.08 3.21 -5.66
CA ALA A 18 -7.83 2.45 -5.68
C ALA A 18 -7.82 1.32 -4.64
N SER A 19 -8.41 1.51 -3.45
CA SER A 19 -8.46 0.47 -2.42
C SER A 19 -9.38 -0.69 -2.79
N ILE A 20 -10.51 -0.42 -3.46
CA ILE A 20 -11.40 -1.46 -4.00
C ILE A 20 -10.67 -2.29 -5.06
N ILE A 21 -9.96 -1.63 -5.98
CA ILE A 21 -9.18 -2.31 -7.03
C ILE A 21 -8.04 -3.12 -6.39
N ALA A 22 -7.31 -2.55 -5.43
CA ALA A 22 -6.24 -3.24 -4.72
C ALA A 22 -6.76 -4.50 -4.01
N PHE A 23 -7.91 -4.40 -3.34
CA PHE A 23 -8.52 -5.54 -2.68
C PHE A 23 -8.96 -6.61 -3.69
N ALA A 24 -9.58 -6.21 -4.81
CA ALA A 24 -9.93 -7.14 -5.87
C ALA A 24 -8.69 -7.89 -6.41
N LEU A 25 -7.56 -7.19 -6.59
CA LEU A 25 -6.30 -7.82 -6.99
C LEU A 25 -5.77 -8.81 -5.95
N VAL A 26 -5.84 -8.48 -4.66
CA VAL A 26 -5.49 -9.40 -3.56
C VAL A 26 -6.31 -10.69 -3.66
N VAL A 27 -7.63 -10.56 -3.84
CA VAL A 27 -8.55 -11.70 -3.96
C VAL A 27 -8.24 -12.53 -5.21
N VAL A 28 -8.04 -11.90 -6.37
CA VAL A 28 -7.70 -12.58 -7.63
C VAL A 28 -6.37 -13.32 -7.53
N LEU A 29 -5.36 -12.72 -6.91
CA LEU A 29 -4.05 -13.35 -6.71
C LEU A 29 -4.17 -14.59 -5.83
N TYR A 30 -4.88 -14.46 -4.70
CA TYR A 30 -5.09 -15.56 -3.76
C TYR A 30 -5.77 -16.75 -4.43
N PHE A 31 -6.91 -16.53 -5.10
CA PHE A 31 -7.61 -17.61 -5.81
C PHE A 31 -6.88 -18.08 -7.07
N GLY A 32 -5.93 -17.31 -7.59
CA GLY A 32 -5.00 -17.71 -8.65
C GLY A 32 -3.81 -18.54 -8.17
N GLY A 33 -3.79 -18.95 -6.89
CA GLY A 33 -2.73 -19.79 -6.31
C GLY A 33 -1.45 -19.03 -5.97
N ARG A 34 -1.50 -17.69 -5.89
CA ARG A 34 -0.36 -16.86 -5.48
C ARG A 34 -0.73 -16.03 -4.27
N HIS A 35 -0.05 -16.26 -3.16
CA HIS A 35 -0.31 -15.49 -1.95
C HIS A 35 0.17 -14.02 -2.12
N PRO A 36 -0.73 -13.02 -2.04
CA PRO A 36 -0.41 -11.63 -2.39
C PRO A 36 0.62 -10.99 -1.44
N PHE A 37 0.75 -11.50 -0.21
CA PHE A 37 1.72 -11.02 0.77
C PHE A 37 3.14 -11.59 0.62
N LEU A 38 3.34 -12.54 -0.30
CA LEU A 38 4.67 -13.12 -0.58
C LEU A 38 5.32 -12.52 -1.83
N ILE A 39 4.64 -11.59 -2.49
CA ILE A 39 5.19 -10.88 -3.65
C ILE A 39 6.31 -9.95 -3.15
N PRO A 40 7.51 -9.99 -3.76
CA PRO A 40 8.58 -9.07 -3.41
C PRO A 40 8.17 -7.61 -3.57
N MET A 41 8.69 -6.74 -2.69
CA MET A 41 8.31 -5.32 -2.64
C MET A 41 8.47 -4.57 -3.98
N TYR A 42 9.46 -4.92 -4.80
CA TYR A 42 9.68 -4.28 -6.11
C TYR A 42 8.63 -4.66 -7.17
N ALA A 43 7.97 -5.81 -7.01
CA ALA A 43 6.93 -6.32 -7.91
C ALA A 43 5.52 -6.06 -7.34
N ASP A 44 5.42 -5.22 -6.32
CA ASP A 44 4.17 -4.92 -5.64
C ASP A 44 3.25 -4.07 -6.52
N PHE A 45 2.06 -4.59 -6.81
CA PHE A 45 1.05 -3.92 -7.63
C PHE A 45 0.63 -2.54 -7.07
N ARG A 46 0.80 -2.30 -5.75
CA ARG A 46 0.52 -1.01 -5.12
C ARG A 46 1.37 0.11 -5.71
N ILE A 47 2.60 -0.17 -6.14
CA ILE A 47 3.48 0.84 -6.76
C ILE A 47 2.81 1.41 -8.01
N PHE A 48 2.29 0.53 -8.88
CA PHE A 48 1.57 0.92 -10.08
C PHE A 48 0.27 1.67 -9.76
N LEU A 49 -0.54 1.14 -8.83
CA LEU A 49 -1.79 1.79 -8.42
C LEU A 49 -1.54 3.18 -7.83
N PHE A 50 -0.54 3.34 -6.97
CA PHE A 50 -0.19 4.64 -6.41
C PHE A 50 0.25 5.61 -7.49
N GLY A 51 1.13 5.20 -8.40
CA GLY A 51 1.55 6.07 -9.50
C GLY A 51 0.37 6.56 -10.33
N LEU A 52 -0.52 5.64 -10.74
CA LEU A 52 -1.66 5.96 -11.60
C LEU A 52 -2.71 6.83 -10.89
N PHE A 53 -3.18 6.39 -9.73
CA PHE A 53 -4.30 7.05 -9.04
C PHE A 53 -3.88 8.34 -8.31
N LEU A 54 -2.65 8.43 -7.78
CA LEU A 54 -2.13 9.71 -7.28
C LEU A 54 -1.98 10.71 -8.42
N PHE A 55 -1.47 10.28 -9.58
CA PHE A 55 -1.31 11.17 -10.72
C PHE A 55 -2.65 11.74 -11.16
N PHE A 56 -3.69 10.90 -11.34
CA PHE A 56 -5.01 11.40 -11.71
C PHE A 56 -5.65 12.25 -10.62
N SER A 57 -5.50 11.88 -9.35
CA SER A 57 -5.99 12.66 -8.23
C SER A 57 -5.42 14.08 -8.20
N LEU A 58 -4.08 14.20 -8.29
CA LEU A 58 -3.41 15.50 -8.28
C LEU A 58 -3.65 16.28 -9.57
N LYS A 59 -3.72 15.60 -10.72
CA LYS A 59 -4.04 16.23 -12.01
C LYS A 59 -5.43 16.84 -11.99
N GLU A 60 -6.44 16.10 -11.51
CA GLU A 60 -7.80 16.63 -11.39
C GLU A 60 -7.85 17.81 -10.43
N PHE A 61 -7.22 17.69 -9.25
CA PHE A 61 -7.15 18.78 -8.28
C PHE A 61 -6.51 20.05 -8.89
N ARG A 62 -5.40 19.90 -9.61
CA ARG A 62 -4.68 20.99 -10.28
C ARG A 62 -5.51 21.62 -11.39
N ASP A 63 -5.99 20.82 -12.34
CA ASP A 63 -6.55 21.30 -13.59
C ASP A 63 -7.99 21.82 -13.41
N GLN A 64 -8.80 21.14 -12.58
CA GLN A 64 -10.22 21.49 -12.40
C GLN A 64 -10.45 22.51 -11.28
N TYR A 65 -9.61 22.53 -10.23
CA TYR A 65 -9.87 23.33 -9.02
C TYR A 65 -8.81 24.40 -8.73
N LYS A 66 -7.65 24.36 -9.38
CA LYS A 66 -6.53 25.30 -9.15
C LYS A 66 -5.98 25.94 -10.41
N GLN A 67 -6.77 25.94 -11.51
CA GLN A 67 -6.44 26.63 -12.76
C GLN A 67 -5.04 26.25 -13.30
N GLY A 68 -4.64 24.99 -13.12
CA GLY A 68 -3.36 24.47 -13.60
C GLY A 68 -2.18 24.71 -12.65
N VAL A 69 -2.35 25.38 -11.51
CA VAL A 69 -1.29 25.62 -10.51
C VAL A 69 -1.33 24.56 -9.41
N LEU A 70 -0.18 23.99 -9.07
CA LEU A 70 -0.06 23.04 -7.96
C LEU A 70 1.23 23.34 -7.18
N TYR A 71 1.06 23.78 -5.93
CA TYR A 71 2.18 23.93 -5.00
C TYR A 71 2.58 22.57 -4.43
N PHE A 72 3.87 22.41 -4.12
CA PHE A 72 4.40 21.16 -3.57
C PHE A 72 3.66 20.72 -2.29
N PHE A 73 3.45 21.62 -1.34
CA PHE A 73 2.73 21.28 -0.10
C PHE A 73 1.28 20.83 -0.36
N GLN A 74 0.61 21.39 -1.36
CA GLN A 74 -0.75 20.98 -1.73
C GLN A 74 -0.75 19.57 -2.31
N GLY A 75 0.22 19.25 -3.18
CA GLY A 75 0.39 17.91 -3.71
C GLY A 75 0.71 16.89 -2.61
N MET A 76 1.56 17.24 -1.65
CA MET A 76 1.88 16.37 -0.50
C MET A 76 0.68 16.15 0.41
N VAL A 77 -0.10 17.19 0.74
CA VAL A 77 -1.31 17.06 1.57
C VAL A 77 -2.37 16.22 0.87
N ALA A 78 -2.64 16.50 -0.41
CA ALA A 78 -3.58 15.73 -1.21
C ALA A 78 -3.16 14.25 -1.30
N SER A 79 -1.88 14.00 -1.57
CA SER A 79 -1.34 12.65 -1.61
C SER A 79 -1.45 11.94 -0.27
N TYR A 80 -1.19 12.62 0.84
CA TYR A 80 -1.34 12.04 2.18
C TYR A 80 -2.79 11.63 2.47
N VAL A 81 -3.79 12.44 2.08
CA VAL A 81 -5.20 12.08 2.19
C VAL A 81 -5.54 10.86 1.33
N PHE A 82 -5.03 10.81 0.09
CA PHE A 82 -5.17 9.63 -0.76
C PHE A 82 -4.57 8.38 -0.08
N LEU A 83 -3.34 8.48 0.44
CA LEU A 83 -2.65 7.34 1.04
C LEU A 83 -3.34 6.83 2.30
N LEU A 84 -3.81 7.73 3.17
CA LEU A 84 -4.57 7.35 4.36
C LEU A 84 -5.89 6.67 3.99
N SER A 85 -6.65 7.25 3.06
CA SER A 85 -7.92 6.66 2.63
C SER A 85 -7.71 5.29 1.97
N PHE A 86 -6.71 5.17 1.10
CA PHE A 86 -6.32 3.90 0.51
C PHE A 86 -5.93 2.87 1.57
N ALA A 87 -4.97 3.21 2.43
CA ALA A 87 -4.38 2.28 3.38
C ALA A 87 -5.39 1.82 4.42
N LEU A 88 -6.23 2.73 4.94
CA LEU A 88 -7.30 2.37 5.88
C LEU A 88 -8.32 1.43 5.22
N LEU A 89 -8.88 1.79 4.07
CA LEU A 89 -9.91 0.97 3.43
C LEU A 89 -9.39 -0.39 3.00
N SER A 90 -8.21 -0.44 2.37
CA SER A 90 -7.61 -1.70 1.93
C SER A 90 -7.22 -2.59 3.12
N ALA A 91 -6.66 -2.03 4.20
CA ALA A 91 -6.38 -2.79 5.42
C ALA A 91 -7.66 -3.31 6.07
N SER A 92 -8.75 -2.52 6.09
CA SER A 92 -10.05 -2.98 6.58
C SER A 92 -10.60 -4.13 5.74
N PHE A 93 -10.54 -4.05 4.41
CA PHE A 93 -10.98 -5.15 3.54
C PHE A 93 -10.14 -6.41 3.74
N ILE A 94 -8.82 -6.26 3.81
CA ILE A 94 -7.90 -7.38 4.09
C ILE A 94 -8.18 -8.00 5.45
N TRP A 95 -8.40 -7.18 6.48
CA TRP A 95 -8.72 -7.68 7.82
C TRP A 95 -10.00 -8.50 7.81
N VAL A 96 -11.08 -7.99 7.18
CA VAL A 96 -12.35 -8.71 7.07
C VAL A 96 -12.17 -10.00 6.27
N PHE A 97 -11.44 -9.97 5.16
CA PHE A 97 -11.17 -11.15 4.35
C PHE A 97 -10.36 -12.20 5.10
N ALA A 98 -9.28 -11.80 5.77
CA ALA A 98 -8.43 -12.69 6.55
C ALA A 98 -9.14 -13.22 7.81
N ALA A 99 -10.07 -12.47 8.40
CA ALA A 99 -10.86 -12.91 9.54
C ALA A 99 -12.02 -13.84 9.15
N THR A 100 -12.45 -13.84 7.89
CA THR A 100 -13.49 -14.73 7.36
C THR A 100 -12.92 -15.95 6.65
N ASN A 101 -11.63 -15.92 6.29
CA ASN A 101 -10.92 -16.98 5.60
C ASN A 101 -9.66 -17.37 6.39
N ASP A 102 -9.82 -18.30 7.34
CA ASP A 102 -8.71 -18.78 8.17
C ASP A 102 -7.56 -19.39 7.35
N GLU A 103 -7.88 -19.98 6.20
CA GLU A 103 -6.87 -20.59 5.32
C GLU A 103 -5.94 -19.52 4.73
N PHE A 104 -6.43 -18.30 4.50
CA PHE A 104 -5.62 -17.20 3.98
C PHE A 104 -4.39 -16.93 4.87
N VAL A 105 -4.58 -16.84 6.19
CA VAL A 105 -3.50 -16.56 7.13
C VAL A 105 -2.60 -17.80 7.31
N LYS A 106 -3.19 -19.00 7.38
CA LYS A 106 -2.43 -20.25 7.53
C LYS A 106 -1.54 -20.52 6.32
N GLU A 107 -2.07 -20.30 5.11
CA GLU A 107 -1.34 -20.46 3.86
C GLU A 107 -0.19 -19.47 3.77
N PHE A 108 -0.40 -18.20 4.15
CA PHE A 108 0.68 -17.22 4.27
C PHE A 108 1.82 -17.74 5.15
N ILE A 109 1.51 -18.21 6.37
CA ILE A 109 2.51 -18.69 7.32
C ILE A 109 3.25 -19.90 6.76
N ARG A 110 2.51 -20.88 6.21
CA ARG A 110 3.08 -22.10 5.64
C ARG A 110 4.05 -21.77 4.51
N LEU A 111 3.61 -21.00 3.52
CA LEU A 111 4.41 -20.65 2.36
C LEU A 111 5.60 -19.75 2.73
N PHE A 112 5.44 -18.87 3.73
CA PHE A 112 6.57 -18.07 4.22
C PHE A 112 7.65 -18.94 4.87
N ILE A 113 7.27 -19.89 5.74
CA ILE A 113 8.21 -20.81 6.39
C ILE A 113 8.90 -21.69 5.33
N GLU A 114 8.16 -22.16 4.33
CA GLU A 114 8.72 -22.92 3.22
C GLU A 114 9.78 -22.11 2.47
N GLN A 115 9.46 -20.86 2.08
CA GLN A 115 10.45 -19.96 1.44
C GLN A 115 11.65 -19.69 2.35
N ALA A 116 11.42 -19.44 3.64
CA ALA A 116 12.50 -19.20 4.60
C ALA A 116 13.43 -20.41 4.75
N SER A 117 12.89 -21.63 4.66
CA SER A 117 13.65 -22.89 4.76
C SER A 117 14.52 -23.15 3.53
N THR A 118 14.25 -22.48 2.41
CA THR A 118 15.10 -22.58 1.20
C THR A 118 16.31 -21.65 1.23
N ILE A 119 16.42 -20.77 2.22
CA ILE A 119 17.53 -19.82 2.34
C ILE A 119 18.80 -20.57 2.79
N PRO A 120 19.94 -20.43 2.08
CA PRO A 120 21.20 -21.06 2.49
C PRO A 120 21.66 -20.64 3.89
N MET A 121 22.22 -21.59 4.65
CA MET A 121 22.73 -21.33 6.01
C MET A 121 23.78 -20.21 6.05
N GLU A 122 24.61 -20.09 5.02
CA GLU A 122 25.62 -19.03 4.88
C GLU A 122 24.99 -17.62 4.84
N ASP A 123 23.82 -17.49 4.19
CA ASP A 123 23.08 -16.22 4.16
C ASP A 123 22.40 -15.93 5.51
N ILE A 124 21.93 -16.96 6.22
CA ILE A 124 21.35 -16.82 7.56
C ILE A 124 22.40 -16.34 8.56
N GLU A 125 23.62 -16.87 8.48
CA GLU A 125 24.73 -16.44 9.33
C GLU A 125 25.14 -14.98 9.06
N ARG A 126 25.12 -14.56 7.79
CA ARG A 126 25.42 -13.17 7.38
C ARG A 126 24.39 -12.15 7.85
N VAL A 127 23.11 -12.52 7.89
CA VAL A 127 22.00 -11.67 8.37
C VAL A 127 21.90 -11.66 9.90
N GLY A 128 22.50 -12.65 10.55
CA GLY A 128 22.44 -12.90 11.98
C GLY A 128 21.30 -13.86 12.31
N LYS A 129 21.67 -15.06 12.78
CA LYS A 129 20.75 -16.15 13.13
C LYS A 129 19.64 -15.70 14.09
N ASP A 130 19.98 -14.91 15.11
CA ASP A 130 19.00 -14.39 16.08
C ASP A 130 17.95 -13.48 15.44
N ASN A 131 18.30 -12.73 14.38
CA ASN A 131 17.34 -11.89 13.66
C ASN A 131 16.44 -12.74 12.78
N PHE A 132 17.00 -13.78 12.15
CA PHE A 132 16.25 -14.71 11.33
C PHE A 132 15.20 -15.48 12.17
N GLU A 133 15.61 -16.05 13.30
CA GLU A 133 14.73 -16.80 14.20
C GLU A 133 13.64 -15.90 14.80
N ARG A 134 13.98 -14.66 15.18
CA ARG A 134 12.99 -13.67 15.64
C ARG A 134 11.96 -13.33 14.58
N ASN A 135 12.38 -13.16 13.32
CA ASN A 135 11.46 -12.90 12.21
C ASN A 135 10.57 -14.11 11.92
N LEU A 136 11.12 -15.32 11.95
CA LEU A 136 10.37 -16.57 11.73
C LEU A 136 9.31 -16.79 12.82
N ALA A 137 9.68 -16.57 14.09
CA ALA A 137 8.75 -16.63 15.21
C ALA A 137 7.67 -15.54 15.12
N GLY A 138 8.03 -14.34 14.65
CA GLY A 138 7.10 -13.24 14.40
C GLY A 138 6.06 -13.59 13.34
N VAL A 139 6.48 -14.21 12.24
CA VAL A 139 5.56 -14.63 11.17
C VAL A 139 4.65 -15.77 11.63
N SER A 140 5.17 -16.73 12.39
CA SER A 140 4.38 -17.87 12.88
C SER A 140 3.22 -17.46 13.79
N ASN A 141 3.31 -16.30 14.46
CA ASN A 141 2.25 -15.74 15.30
C ASN A 141 1.36 -14.72 14.57
N THR A 142 1.47 -14.61 13.24
CA THR A 142 0.68 -13.65 12.47
C THR A 142 -0.80 -14.03 12.50
N ASN A 143 -1.66 -13.08 12.82
CA ASN A 143 -3.10 -13.20 12.69
C ASN A 143 -3.64 -12.20 11.65
N ALA A 144 -4.94 -12.27 11.37
CA ALA A 144 -5.61 -11.39 10.41
C ALA A 144 -5.37 -9.89 10.68
N PHE A 145 -5.36 -9.48 11.96
CA PHE A 145 -5.15 -8.09 12.34
C PHE A 145 -3.70 -7.64 12.09
N GLU A 146 -2.71 -8.44 12.49
CA GLU A 146 -1.30 -8.13 12.25
C GLU A 146 -0.99 -8.10 10.74
N MET A 147 -1.61 -8.96 9.95
CA MET A 147 -1.50 -8.92 8.48
C MET A 147 -2.06 -7.62 7.89
N ALA A 148 -3.25 -7.20 8.31
CA ALA A 148 -3.86 -5.94 7.88
C ALA A 148 -3.04 -4.71 8.31
N LYS A 149 -2.53 -4.71 9.54
CA LYS A 149 -1.63 -3.67 10.07
C LYS A 149 -0.31 -3.60 9.32
N ASN A 150 0.26 -4.73 8.95
CA ASN A 150 1.45 -4.79 8.08
C ASN A 150 1.15 -4.19 6.71
N TYR A 151 0.03 -4.57 6.11
CA TYR A 151 -0.41 -4.00 4.82
C TYR A 151 -0.60 -2.48 4.90
N PHE A 152 -1.23 -1.99 5.97
CA PHE A 152 -1.41 -0.56 6.23
C PHE A 152 -0.08 0.18 6.26
N ARG A 153 0.86 -0.28 7.11
CA ARG A 153 2.18 0.36 7.27
C ARG A 153 2.99 0.36 5.97
N GLN A 154 3.03 -0.76 5.27
CA GLN A 154 3.75 -0.86 4.00
C GLN A 154 3.13 0.04 2.92
N SER A 155 1.80 0.12 2.86
CA SER A 155 1.10 0.98 1.90
C SER A 155 1.43 2.46 2.13
N LEU A 156 1.50 2.90 3.39
CA LEU A 156 1.93 4.26 3.72
C LEU A 156 3.40 4.50 3.33
N LEU A 157 4.29 3.55 3.61
CA LEU A 157 5.71 3.70 3.31
C LEU A 157 5.97 3.78 1.80
N ILE A 158 5.48 2.79 1.04
CA ILE A 158 5.63 2.74 -0.43
C ILE A 158 4.98 3.98 -1.05
N GLY A 159 3.75 4.27 -0.64
CA GLY A 159 2.99 5.39 -1.16
C GLY A 159 3.61 6.75 -0.86
N PHE A 160 4.27 6.90 0.28
CA PHE A 160 4.97 8.15 0.63
C PHE A 160 6.07 8.45 -0.39
N PHE A 161 6.92 7.48 -0.75
CA PHE A 161 7.95 7.68 -1.78
C PHE A 161 7.35 8.03 -3.14
N ILE A 162 6.31 7.32 -3.56
CA ILE A 162 5.63 7.60 -4.83
C ILE A 162 4.98 8.98 -4.83
N SER A 163 4.40 9.42 -3.71
CA SER A 163 3.76 10.73 -3.61
C SER A 163 4.72 11.88 -3.81
N ILE A 164 5.97 11.77 -3.34
CA ILE A 164 7.02 12.76 -3.58
C ILE A 164 7.29 12.88 -5.08
N ILE A 165 7.49 11.74 -5.76
CA ILE A 165 7.79 11.69 -7.20
C ILE A 165 6.65 12.32 -8.01
N VAL A 166 5.42 11.86 -7.79
CA VAL A 166 4.24 12.34 -8.53
C VAL A 166 3.98 13.83 -8.27
N THR A 167 4.15 14.28 -7.02
CA THR A 167 3.99 15.70 -6.68
C THR A 167 5.03 16.57 -7.38
N ILE A 168 6.29 16.13 -7.47
CA ILE A 168 7.35 16.86 -8.20
C ILE A 168 7.00 16.96 -9.68
N ILE A 169 6.56 15.85 -10.30
CA ILE A 169 6.19 15.81 -11.72
C ILE A 169 5.03 16.78 -12.04
N LEU A 170 4.02 16.85 -11.17
CA LEU A 170 2.82 17.65 -11.42
C LEU A 170 2.89 19.08 -10.90
N ARG A 171 3.91 19.41 -10.08
CA ARG A 171 4.15 20.75 -9.55
C ARG A 171 4.24 21.75 -10.70
N LYS A 172 3.44 22.81 -10.60
CA LYS A 172 3.51 23.96 -11.51
C LYS A 172 3.37 25.23 -10.70
N GLN A 173 4.40 26.05 -10.69
CA GLN A 173 4.35 27.38 -10.06
C GLN A 173 3.90 28.41 -11.09
N PRO A 174 3.12 29.43 -10.68
CA PRO A 174 2.82 30.55 -11.56
C PRO A 174 4.14 31.20 -11.99
N LYS A 175 4.27 31.53 -13.27
CA LYS A 175 5.41 32.35 -13.74
C LYS A 175 5.27 33.70 -13.06
N GLN A 176 6.25 34.07 -12.23
CA GLN A 176 6.39 35.42 -11.69
C GLN A 176 6.67 36.39 -12.84
#